data_AF-A0A482ZMT8-F1
#
_entry.id   AF-A0A482ZMT8-F1
#
_cell.length_a   1.000
_cell.length_b   1.000
_cell.length_c   1.000
_cell.angle_alpha   90.00
_cell.angle_beta   90.00
_cell.angle_gamma   90.00
#
_symmetry.space_group_name_H-M   'P 1'
#
loop_
_entity.id
_entity.type
_entity.pdbx_description
1 polymer ?
#
loop_
_entity_poly.entity_id
_entity_poly.type
_entity_poly.pdbx_seq_one_letter_code
_entity_poly.pdbx_strand_id
1 'polypeptide(L)'
;MFSPTSMIKYKKTNKKGTTMCKETISTFELLNKFPDHTTARKFIEQKRWGNGVQCPVCQSSKITSRRGHRESQFFCRQCSKDFSVRTGTVFACSQIPLLFKMSVALHGKTAQESTVLIDTTVQEKNITYPTDAKLAIKIINRLNKLAKHHAIKQRRTYVKEVKNCRLAIRHFRHVKKRAKAKKALTRLRTIANKLIRELQRKLPTHLVFETYQKDFLFYQQVLAQKPKDKNKIYSLHEPNVYVLAKGKDHKQYEYGNKVSIVSTKDSNIIVGVVSHDKNIHDSKTLECAIAHGNSNRDRQKPIKQAVCDRGYVGAKEVLGAQIILPKKALKKDNRYQRDKKRKLCKRRAAIEPIIGHLKSDFRLSRNLLKGNIGDEINVLMAACPFINLRNF
;
A
#
# COMPACT_ATOMS: atom_id res chain seq x y z
N MET A 1 -26.64 50.64 -21.11
CA MET A 1 -27.86 49.83 -20.91
C MET A 1 -27.47 48.37 -20.74
N PHE A 2 -27.78 47.83 -19.56
CA PHE A 2 -28.05 46.44 -19.16
C PHE A 2 -27.20 45.26 -19.70
N SER A 3 -26.41 44.68 -18.79
CA SER A 3 -26.32 43.22 -18.56
C SER A 3 -27.71 42.68 -18.15
N PRO A 4 -28.18 41.47 -18.56
CA PRO A 4 -27.90 40.27 -17.77
C PRO A 4 -27.94 38.88 -18.46
N THR A 5 -27.09 37.99 -17.92
CA THR A 5 -27.24 36.55 -17.64
C THR A 5 -28.46 35.73 -18.12
N SER A 6 -28.21 34.47 -18.53
CA SER A 6 -28.87 33.30 -17.88
C SER A 6 -28.21 31.95 -18.24
N MET A 7 -27.40 31.41 -17.31
CA MET A 7 -27.12 29.97 -17.20
C MET A 7 -28.31 29.27 -16.52
N ILE A 8 -28.71 28.14 -17.09
CA ILE A 8 -29.81 27.28 -16.64
C ILE A 8 -29.50 26.72 -15.24
N LYS A 9 -30.35 27.07 -14.26
CA LYS A 9 -30.33 26.52 -12.89
C LYS A 9 -31.12 25.21 -12.85
N TYR A 10 -30.46 24.07 -12.60
CA TYR A 10 -31.12 22.88 -12.08
C TYR A 10 -31.11 22.92 -10.54
N LYS A 11 -32.29 23.17 -9.94
CA LYS A 11 -32.54 22.99 -8.49
C LYS A 11 -32.88 21.52 -8.22
N LYS A 12 -32.02 20.78 -7.52
CA LYS A 12 -32.43 19.58 -6.76
C LYS A 12 -32.57 19.98 -5.30
N THR A 13 -33.80 20.06 -4.83
CA THR A 13 -34.15 20.21 -3.41
C THR A 13 -34.02 18.85 -2.73
N ASN A 14 -33.16 18.75 -1.71
CA ASN A 14 -33.17 17.62 -0.78
C ASN A 14 -33.66 18.12 0.58
N LYS A 15 -34.85 17.68 0.99
CA LYS A 15 -35.44 17.96 2.31
C LYS A 15 -34.71 17.10 3.34
N LYS A 16 -33.78 17.69 4.09
CA LYS A 16 -33.44 17.42 5.50
C LYS A 16 -32.29 18.36 5.89
N GLY A 17 -32.50 19.15 6.94
CA GLY A 17 -31.60 20.22 7.37
C GLY A 17 -30.28 19.71 7.94
N THR A 18 -29.29 19.52 7.07
CA THR A 18 -27.88 19.50 7.45
C THR A 18 -27.10 20.43 6.53
N THR A 19 -26.52 21.49 7.10
CA THR A 19 -25.59 22.38 6.42
C THR A 19 -24.34 21.61 6.00
N MET A 20 -24.25 21.23 4.72
CA MET A 20 -22.98 20.75 4.14
C MET A 20 -22.04 21.93 3.91
N CYS A 21 -20.80 21.83 4.40
CA CYS A 21 -19.72 22.76 4.07
C CYS A 21 -19.50 22.79 2.54
N LYS A 22 -19.53 23.99 1.93
CA LYS A 22 -19.52 24.23 0.48
C LYS A 22 -18.14 24.19 -0.20
N GLU A 23 -17.08 23.75 0.46
CA GLU A 23 -15.72 23.76 -0.11
C GLU A 23 -15.25 22.36 -0.48
N THR A 24 -15.51 21.93 -1.73
CA THR A 24 -14.90 20.72 -2.28
C THR A 24 -13.62 21.09 -3.05
N ILE A 25 -12.45 20.97 -2.39
CA ILE A 25 -11.14 21.03 -3.05
C ILE A 25 -10.92 19.76 -3.86
N SER A 26 -10.44 19.88 -5.10
CA SER A 26 -10.06 18.70 -5.89
C SER A 26 -8.80 18.04 -5.33
N THR A 27 -8.66 16.73 -5.49
CA THR A 27 -7.47 15.99 -5.03
C THR A 27 -6.17 16.48 -5.69
N PHE A 28 -6.25 17.04 -6.89
CA PHE A 28 -5.10 17.62 -7.59
C PHE A 28 -4.66 18.94 -6.96
N GLU A 29 -5.61 19.82 -6.61
CA GLU A 29 -5.34 21.06 -5.90
C GLU A 29 -4.84 20.80 -4.48
N LEU A 30 -5.38 19.77 -3.79
CA LEU A 30 -4.91 19.35 -2.46
C LEU A 30 -3.44 18.93 -2.48
N LEU A 31 -3.03 18.14 -3.49
CA LEU A 31 -1.65 17.66 -3.63
C LEU A 31 -0.69 18.77 -4.05
N ASN A 32 -1.14 19.76 -4.81
CA ASN A 32 -0.34 20.96 -5.12
C ASN A 32 -0.23 21.90 -3.91
N LYS A 33 -1.27 21.96 -3.07
CA LYS A 33 -1.30 22.78 -1.85
C LYS A 33 -0.42 22.20 -0.73
N PHE A 34 -0.24 20.88 -0.70
CA PHE A 34 0.57 20.16 0.30
C PHE A 34 1.52 19.15 -0.36
N PRO A 35 2.63 19.61 -0.99
CA PRO A 35 3.57 18.74 -1.67
C PRO A 35 4.37 17.85 -0.72
N ASP A 36 4.74 18.36 0.46
CA ASP A 36 5.59 17.69 1.44
C ASP A 36 4.96 17.64 2.84
N HIS A 37 5.36 16.65 3.64
CA HIS A 37 4.90 16.51 5.03
C HIS A 37 5.15 17.77 5.89
N THR A 38 6.20 18.53 5.59
CA THR A 38 6.54 19.81 6.27
C THR A 38 5.56 20.93 5.93
N THR A 39 5.10 21.01 4.67
CA THR A 39 4.11 22.00 4.21
C THR A 39 2.72 21.71 4.77
N ALA A 40 2.30 20.45 4.73
CA ALA A 40 1.06 20.00 5.37
C ALA A 40 1.07 20.29 6.87
N ARG A 41 2.22 20.07 7.52
CA ARG A 41 2.41 20.35 8.94
C ARG A 41 2.23 21.82 9.26
N LYS A 42 2.96 22.72 8.59
CA LYS A 42 2.89 24.18 8.81
C LYS A 42 1.46 24.71 8.62
N PHE A 43 0.74 24.17 7.64
CA PHE A 43 -0.66 24.53 7.41
C PHE A 43 -1.57 24.12 8.57
N ILE A 44 -1.39 22.90 9.10
CA ILE A 44 -2.17 22.44 10.26
C ILE A 44 -1.76 23.23 11.52
N GLU A 45 -0.48 23.54 11.70
CA GLU A 45 0.00 24.40 12.80
C GLU A 45 -0.67 25.77 12.76
N GLN A 46 -0.71 26.40 11.58
CA GLN A 46 -1.33 27.71 11.39
C GLN A 46 -2.85 27.66 11.63
N LYS A 47 -3.55 26.65 11.10
CA LYS A 47 -4.99 26.48 11.34
C LYS A 47 -5.33 26.17 12.80
N ARG A 48 -4.45 25.43 13.48
CA ARG A 48 -4.73 24.92 14.83
C ARG A 48 -4.40 25.93 15.91
N TRP A 49 -3.31 26.67 15.74
CA TRP A 49 -2.78 27.52 16.81
C TRP A 49 -2.77 29.01 16.47
N GLY A 50 -2.94 29.40 15.19
CA GLY A 50 -3.16 30.79 14.76
C GLY A 50 -2.16 31.81 15.33
N ASN A 51 -2.44 32.28 16.55
CA ASN A 51 -1.75 33.34 17.30
C ASN A 51 -0.71 32.82 18.32
N GLY A 52 -0.37 31.54 18.32
CA GLY A 52 0.72 31.00 19.14
C GLY A 52 0.49 29.55 19.58
N VAL A 53 1.56 28.76 19.65
CA VAL A 53 1.46 27.35 20.05
C VAL A 53 0.93 27.27 21.48
N GLN A 54 -0.09 26.44 21.70
CA GLN A 54 -0.64 26.14 23.03
C GLN A 54 -0.64 24.63 23.26
N CYS A 55 -0.36 24.22 24.50
CA CYS A 55 -0.36 22.81 24.85
C CYS A 55 -1.79 22.22 24.75
N PRO A 56 -2.04 21.17 23.97
CA PRO A 56 -3.38 20.59 23.82
C PRO A 56 -3.88 19.85 25.07
N VAL A 57 -3.02 19.62 26.07
CA VAL A 57 -3.36 18.90 27.31
C VAL A 57 -3.70 19.85 28.46
N CYS A 58 -3.02 21.01 28.54
CA CYS A 58 -3.17 21.95 29.66
C CYS A 58 -3.39 23.41 29.22
N GLN A 59 -3.48 23.67 27.91
CA GLN A 59 -3.70 24.97 27.28
C GLN A 59 -2.65 26.06 27.60
N SER A 60 -1.58 25.72 28.33
CA SER A 60 -0.51 26.68 28.63
C SER A 60 0.31 27.06 27.39
N SER A 61 0.80 28.31 27.39
CA SER A 61 1.70 28.90 26.38
C SER A 61 3.19 28.73 26.71
N LYS A 62 3.53 28.11 27.86
CA LYS A 62 4.91 27.88 28.33
C LYS A 62 5.55 26.68 27.62
N ILE A 63 5.96 26.88 26.37
CA ILE A 63 6.40 25.80 25.47
C ILE A 63 7.86 25.97 25.05
N THR A 64 8.57 24.86 24.90
CA THR A 64 9.94 24.81 24.37
C THR A 64 9.98 23.97 23.10
N SER A 65 10.58 24.51 22.04
CA SER A 65 10.82 23.78 20.79
C SER A 65 12.00 22.83 20.95
N ARG A 66 11.79 21.53 20.72
CA ARG A 66 12.88 20.52 20.73
C ARG A 66 13.50 20.48 19.32
N ARG A 67 14.83 20.65 19.22
CA ARG A 67 15.57 20.46 17.96
C ARG A 67 16.00 18.99 17.85
N GLY A 68 15.55 18.27 16.82
CA GLY A 68 15.95 16.88 16.56
C GLY A 68 14.95 16.07 15.72
N HIS A 69 15.39 14.93 15.19
CA HIS A 69 14.66 14.02 14.30
C HIS A 69 13.70 13.07 15.08
N ARG A 70 13.00 13.56 16.12
CA ARG A 70 11.98 12.81 16.87
C ARG A 70 10.58 13.38 16.57
N GLU A 71 9.55 12.53 16.62
CA GLU A 71 8.17 12.88 16.27
C GLU A 71 7.55 13.98 17.17
N SER A 72 8.11 14.17 18.36
CA SER A 72 7.72 15.19 19.36
C SER A 72 8.49 16.51 19.15
N GLN A 73 7.79 17.58 18.73
CA GLN A 73 8.42 18.88 18.40
C GLN A 73 8.35 19.93 19.52
N PHE A 74 7.34 19.84 20.39
CA PHE A 74 7.10 20.81 21.44
C PHE A 74 7.07 20.11 22.79
N PHE A 75 7.71 20.71 23.79
CA PHE A 75 7.65 20.27 25.17
C PHE A 75 6.93 21.32 26.00
N CYS A 76 5.90 20.90 26.73
CA CYS A 76 5.18 21.77 27.65
C CYS A 76 5.89 21.80 29.00
N ARG A 77 6.31 22.97 29.48
CA ARG A 77 6.95 23.11 30.80
C ARG A 77 5.99 23.00 31.97
N GLN A 78 4.69 23.22 31.74
CA GLN A 78 3.68 23.18 32.80
C GLN A 78 3.23 21.75 33.14
N CYS A 79 3.02 20.90 32.13
CA CYS A 79 2.56 19.52 32.32
C CYS A 79 3.64 18.47 32.02
N SER A 80 4.87 18.91 31.73
CA SER A 80 6.04 18.06 31.42
C SER A 80 5.80 17.01 30.32
N LYS A 81 4.87 17.28 29.40
CA LYS A 81 4.51 16.38 28.29
C LYS A 81 5.03 16.91 26.97
N ASP A 82 5.55 15.98 26.17
CA ASP A 82 5.87 16.18 24.77
C ASP A 82 4.58 16.19 23.93
N PHE A 83 4.50 17.11 22.97
CA PHE A 83 3.39 17.18 22.04
C PHE A 83 3.82 17.65 20.65
N SER A 84 2.98 17.39 19.66
CA SER A 84 3.14 17.81 18.28
C SER A 84 1.81 18.35 17.75
N VAL A 85 1.83 18.83 16.51
CA VAL A 85 0.64 19.22 15.74
C VAL A 85 -0.41 18.11 15.69
N ARG A 86 0.03 16.86 15.84
CA ARG A 86 -0.86 15.70 15.86
C ARG A 86 -1.52 15.54 17.22
N THR A 87 -0.85 15.83 18.35
CA THR A 87 -1.31 15.54 19.73
C THR A 87 -2.73 16.06 20.00
N GLY A 88 -3.68 15.18 20.34
CA GLY A 88 -5.08 15.54 20.55
C GLY A 88 -5.95 15.60 19.27
N THR A 89 -5.44 15.16 18.12
CA THR A 89 -6.22 14.93 16.89
C THR A 89 -6.30 13.44 16.57
N VAL A 90 -7.22 13.04 15.66
CA VAL A 90 -7.28 11.67 15.12
C VAL A 90 -5.94 11.19 14.52
N PHE A 91 -5.06 12.13 14.13
CA PHE A 91 -3.73 11.84 13.59
C PHE A 91 -2.64 11.67 14.64
N ALA A 92 -2.87 12.03 15.91
CA ALA A 92 -1.92 11.73 17.01
C ALA A 92 -1.99 10.30 17.48
N CYS A 93 -3.19 9.74 17.42
CA CYS A 93 -3.55 8.49 18.04
C CYS A 93 -4.04 7.51 16.99
N SER A 94 -3.42 7.44 15.81
CA SER A 94 -3.65 6.30 14.92
C SER A 94 -2.96 5.08 15.52
N GLN A 95 -3.43 4.62 16.68
CA GLN A 95 -3.07 3.36 17.30
C GLN A 95 -3.75 2.23 16.52
N ILE A 96 -3.60 2.22 15.20
CA ILE A 96 -4.25 1.25 14.31
C ILE A 96 -3.89 -0.19 14.72
N PRO A 97 -2.63 -0.49 15.11
CA PRO A 97 -2.31 -1.77 15.74
C PRO A 97 -3.07 -2.03 17.04
N LEU A 98 -3.29 -1.01 17.89
CA LEU A 98 -4.10 -1.15 19.10
C LEU A 98 -5.58 -1.36 18.77
N LEU A 99 -6.14 -0.65 17.79
CA LEU A 99 -7.52 -0.83 17.35
C LEU A 99 -7.73 -2.27 16.86
N PHE A 100 -6.79 -2.80 16.07
CA PHE A 100 -6.81 -4.20 15.67
C PHE A 100 -6.75 -5.13 16.89
N LYS A 101 -5.82 -4.89 17.82
CA LYS A 101 -5.70 -5.67 19.05
C LYS A 101 -6.97 -5.62 19.91
N MET A 102 -7.59 -4.45 20.04
CA MET A 102 -8.85 -4.26 20.77
C MET A 102 -9.98 -5.01 20.08
N SER A 103 -10.10 -4.91 18.74
CA SER A 103 -11.06 -5.69 17.97
C SER A 103 -10.91 -7.19 18.20
N VAL A 104 -9.68 -7.71 18.23
CA VAL A 104 -9.43 -9.12 18.58
C VAL A 104 -9.84 -9.42 20.02
N ALA A 105 -9.52 -8.53 20.97
CA ALA A 105 -9.83 -8.70 22.38
C ALA A 105 -11.35 -8.72 22.68
N LEU A 106 -12.16 -8.00 21.91
CA LEU A 106 -13.62 -7.97 22.05
C LEU A 106 -14.25 -9.37 21.92
N HIS A 107 -13.64 -10.27 21.17
CA HIS A 107 -14.15 -11.64 20.98
C HIS A 107 -13.74 -12.61 22.12
N GLY A 108 -12.91 -12.17 23.07
CA GLY A 108 -12.57 -12.94 24.27
C GLY A 108 -12.07 -14.35 23.97
N LYS A 109 -12.78 -15.37 24.46
CA LYS A 109 -12.37 -16.79 24.36
C LYS A 109 -12.28 -17.30 22.92
N THR A 110 -13.10 -16.81 22.00
CA THR A 110 -13.14 -17.32 20.61
C THR A 110 -11.89 -16.89 19.81
N ALA A 111 -11.33 -15.72 20.10
CA ALA A 111 -10.05 -15.28 19.56
C ALA A 111 -8.83 -16.03 20.16
N GLN A 112 -9.04 -16.77 21.27
CA GLN A 112 -7.98 -17.49 22.00
C GLN A 112 -7.85 -18.97 21.62
N GLU A 113 -8.38 -19.39 20.46
CA GLU A 113 -8.19 -20.76 19.94
C GLU A 113 -6.70 -21.11 19.78
N SER A 114 -6.31 -22.34 20.15
CA SER A 114 -4.92 -22.81 20.04
C SER A 114 -4.52 -23.17 18.62
N THR A 115 -5.50 -23.39 17.74
CA THR A 115 -5.31 -23.77 16.34
C THR A 115 -5.75 -22.65 15.43
N VAL A 116 -4.87 -22.23 14.52
CA VAL A 116 -5.13 -21.16 13.56
C VAL A 116 -4.95 -21.66 12.13
N LEU A 117 -5.59 -20.97 11.19
CA LEU A 117 -5.42 -21.11 9.75
C LEU A 117 -4.58 -19.93 9.27
N ILE A 118 -3.55 -20.21 8.47
CA ILE A 118 -2.69 -19.18 7.90
C ILE A 118 -2.70 -19.31 6.40
N ASP A 119 -2.90 -18.19 5.72
CA ASP A 119 -2.78 -18.12 4.28
C ASP A 119 -2.18 -16.78 3.84
N THR A 120 -1.56 -16.80 2.66
CA THR A 120 -0.93 -15.63 2.05
C THR A 120 -1.77 -15.18 0.87
N THR A 121 -1.96 -13.88 0.78
CA THR A 121 -2.70 -13.25 -0.30
C THR A 121 -1.91 -12.06 -0.81
N VAL A 122 -2.31 -11.54 -1.97
CA VAL A 122 -1.76 -10.31 -2.53
C VAL A 122 -2.74 -9.19 -2.28
N GLN A 123 -2.27 -8.11 -1.66
CA GLN A 123 -2.92 -6.82 -1.64
C GLN A 123 -2.42 -6.04 -2.85
N GLU A 124 -3.24 -5.94 -3.91
CA GLU A 124 -2.82 -5.25 -5.13
C GLU A 124 -2.71 -3.75 -4.85
N LYS A 125 -1.63 -3.15 -5.32
CA LYS A 125 -1.47 -1.70 -5.23
C LYS A 125 -2.31 -1.04 -6.32
N ASN A 126 -2.76 0.20 -6.08
CA ASN A 126 -3.44 0.99 -7.11
C ASN A 126 -2.49 1.48 -8.21
N ILE A 127 -1.94 0.53 -8.96
CA ILE A 127 -1.08 0.78 -10.09
C ILE A 127 -1.76 0.32 -11.37
N THR A 128 -1.50 1.06 -12.45
CA THR A 128 -1.88 0.60 -13.78
C THR A 128 -1.03 -0.59 -14.20
N TYR A 129 -1.61 -1.56 -14.93
CA TYR A 129 -0.89 -2.72 -15.46
C TYR A 129 0.51 -2.35 -15.99
N PRO A 130 1.59 -2.91 -15.41
CA PRO A 130 2.93 -2.37 -15.56
C PRO A 130 3.62 -2.97 -16.79
N THR A 131 3.59 -2.23 -17.90
CA THR A 131 4.41 -2.56 -19.07
C THR A 131 5.58 -1.59 -19.21
N ASP A 132 6.74 -2.10 -19.62
CA ASP A 132 7.94 -1.29 -19.87
C ASP A 132 7.64 -0.11 -20.82
N ALA A 133 6.78 -0.33 -21.82
CA ALA A 133 6.30 0.72 -22.72
C ALA A 133 5.55 1.84 -21.98
N LYS A 134 4.65 1.48 -21.07
CA LYS A 134 3.86 2.44 -20.29
C LYS A 134 4.74 3.19 -19.29
N LEU A 135 5.74 2.54 -18.70
CA LEU A 135 6.75 3.18 -17.87
C LEU A 135 7.55 4.20 -18.68
N ALA A 136 8.09 3.83 -19.84
CA ALA A 136 8.83 4.74 -20.72
C ALA A 136 7.99 5.95 -21.14
N ILE A 137 6.72 5.75 -21.53
CA ILE A 137 5.79 6.84 -21.87
C ILE A 137 5.56 7.76 -20.66
N LYS A 138 5.36 7.22 -19.46
CA LYS A 138 5.19 8.03 -18.25
C LYS A 138 6.46 8.84 -17.94
N ILE A 139 7.65 8.27 -18.10
CA ILE A 139 8.93 8.98 -17.94
C ILE A 139 8.99 10.15 -18.91
N ILE A 140 8.77 9.92 -20.22
CA ILE A 140 8.79 10.98 -21.25
C ILE A 140 7.80 12.10 -20.91
N ASN A 141 6.59 11.76 -20.46
CA ASN A 141 5.60 12.74 -20.07
C ASN A 141 6.02 13.56 -18.84
N ARG A 142 6.67 12.95 -17.84
CA ARG A 142 7.23 13.66 -16.68
C ARG A 142 8.35 14.60 -17.10
N LEU A 143 9.27 14.15 -17.96
CA LEU A 143 10.37 14.97 -18.48
C LEU A 143 9.85 16.18 -19.27
N ASN A 144 8.84 15.99 -20.12
CA ASN A 144 8.22 17.10 -20.85
C ASN A 144 7.49 18.08 -19.93
N LYS A 145 6.87 17.60 -18.84
CA LYS A 145 6.27 18.50 -17.82
C LYS A 145 7.35 19.29 -17.09
N LEU A 146 8.45 18.64 -16.72
CA LEU A 146 9.59 19.29 -16.06
C LEU A 146 10.19 20.38 -16.96
N ALA A 147 10.38 20.09 -18.25
CA ALA A 147 10.89 21.06 -19.21
C ALA A 147 9.99 22.30 -19.32
N LYS A 148 8.66 22.10 -19.34
CA LYS A 148 7.69 23.20 -19.35
C LYS A 148 7.72 24.02 -18.07
N HIS A 149 7.83 23.36 -16.91
CA HIS A 149 7.88 24.03 -15.61
C HIS A 149 9.09 24.97 -15.51
N HIS A 150 10.25 24.55 -16.02
CA HIS A 150 11.49 25.34 -16.02
C HIS A 150 11.66 26.20 -17.29
N ALA A 151 10.61 26.35 -18.10
CA ALA A 151 10.62 27.12 -19.36
C ALA A 151 11.78 26.77 -20.34
N ILE A 152 12.23 25.51 -20.34
CA ILE A 152 13.34 25.07 -21.17
C ILE A 152 12.87 24.83 -22.61
N LYS A 153 13.47 25.55 -23.57
CA LYS A 153 13.26 25.29 -25.01
C LYS A 153 13.86 23.94 -25.39
N GLN A 154 13.03 22.90 -25.54
CA GLN A 154 13.44 21.56 -26.00
C GLN A 154 13.65 21.53 -27.53
N ARG A 155 14.65 20.78 -28.02
CA ARG A 155 14.87 20.60 -29.47
C ARG A 155 13.68 19.94 -30.15
N ARG A 156 13.12 18.90 -29.51
CA ARG A 156 11.89 18.22 -29.92
C ARG A 156 11.19 17.64 -28.69
N THR A 157 9.87 17.75 -28.64
CA THR A 157 9.03 17.22 -27.54
C THR A 157 8.64 15.75 -27.73
N TYR A 158 8.79 15.23 -28.96
CA TYR A 158 8.46 13.84 -29.37
C TYR A 158 7.00 13.40 -29.15
N VAL A 159 6.07 14.30 -28.86
CA VAL A 159 4.68 13.97 -28.47
C VAL A 159 3.94 13.14 -29.54
N LYS A 160 4.02 13.56 -30.82
CA LYS A 160 3.40 12.82 -31.94
C LYS A 160 4.02 11.44 -32.13
N GLU A 161 5.34 11.33 -32.04
CA GLU A 161 6.07 10.07 -32.21
C GLU A 161 5.74 9.09 -31.09
N VAL A 162 5.67 9.55 -29.83
CA VAL A 162 5.25 8.75 -28.68
C VAL A 162 3.82 8.21 -28.86
N LYS A 163 2.90 9.01 -29.41
CA LYS A 163 1.53 8.56 -29.73
C LYS A 163 1.55 7.42 -30.76
N ASN A 164 2.35 7.55 -31.82
CA ASN A 164 2.49 6.52 -32.85
C ASN A 164 3.11 5.23 -32.29
N CYS A 165 4.17 5.34 -31.47
CA CYS A 165 4.75 4.20 -30.79
C CYS A 165 3.74 3.50 -29.87
N ARG A 166 2.92 4.26 -29.13
CA ARG A 166 1.86 3.70 -28.27
C ARG A 166 0.83 2.90 -29.08
N LEU A 167 0.42 3.40 -30.25
CA LEU A 167 -0.50 2.68 -31.14
C LEU A 167 0.12 1.38 -31.68
N ALA A 168 1.39 1.42 -32.07
CA ALA A 168 2.11 0.25 -32.57
C ALA A 168 2.24 -0.88 -31.53
N ILE A 169 2.22 -0.55 -30.23
CA ILE A 169 2.40 -1.51 -29.12
C ILE A 169 1.09 -2.22 -28.72
N ARG A 170 -0.09 -1.71 -29.14
CA ARG A 170 -1.40 -2.21 -28.69
C ARG A 170 -1.57 -3.72 -28.81
N HIS A 171 -1.07 -4.32 -29.89
CA HIS A 171 -1.22 -5.75 -30.19
C HIS A 171 0.09 -6.53 -29.99
N PHE A 172 0.83 -6.24 -28.92
CA PHE A 172 2.13 -6.86 -28.65
C PHE A 172 2.09 -8.39 -28.46
N ARG A 173 0.93 -8.94 -28.08
CA ARG A 173 0.72 -10.40 -27.92
C ARG A 173 0.63 -11.14 -29.26
N HIS A 174 0.28 -10.44 -30.34
CA HIS A 174 0.13 -11.06 -31.66
C HIS A 174 1.50 -11.33 -32.29
N VAL A 175 1.73 -12.57 -32.72
CA VAL A 175 3.04 -13.06 -33.21
C VAL A 175 3.62 -12.15 -34.31
N LYS A 176 2.85 -11.86 -35.36
CA LYS A 176 3.29 -11.00 -36.49
C LYS A 176 3.58 -9.55 -36.08
N LYS A 177 2.91 -9.01 -35.04
CA LYS A 177 3.05 -7.60 -34.61
C LYS A 177 4.08 -7.42 -33.49
N ARG A 178 4.58 -8.51 -32.92
CA ARG A 178 5.55 -8.52 -31.80
C ARG A 178 6.86 -7.82 -32.18
N ALA A 179 7.37 -8.03 -33.40
CA ALA A 179 8.60 -7.38 -33.87
C ALA A 179 8.44 -5.84 -33.96
N LYS A 180 7.32 -5.37 -34.50
CA LYS A 180 6.98 -3.94 -34.56
C LYS A 180 6.85 -3.33 -33.17
N ALA A 181 6.20 -4.03 -32.24
CA ALA A 181 6.08 -3.59 -30.84
C ALA A 181 7.44 -3.51 -30.14
N LYS A 182 8.35 -4.48 -30.35
CA LYS A 182 9.72 -4.43 -29.83
C LYS A 182 10.49 -3.21 -30.36
N LYS A 183 10.45 -2.95 -31.68
CA LYS A 183 11.09 -1.76 -32.30
C LYS A 183 10.54 -0.46 -31.70
N ALA A 184 9.23 -0.36 -31.53
CA ALA A 184 8.60 0.80 -30.91
C ALA A 184 9.02 1.00 -29.45
N LEU A 185 9.17 -0.08 -28.67
CA LEU A 185 9.68 0.00 -27.30
C LEU A 185 11.13 0.49 -27.26
N THR A 186 12.00 -0.06 -28.11
CA THR A 186 13.40 0.40 -28.21
C THR A 186 13.45 1.88 -28.55
N ARG A 187 12.60 2.33 -29.48
CA ARG A 187 12.52 3.74 -29.87
C ARG A 187 12.07 4.63 -28.71
N LEU A 188 11.07 4.22 -27.93
CA LEU A 188 10.64 4.94 -26.72
C LEU A 188 11.77 5.07 -25.71
N ARG A 189 12.58 4.02 -25.48
CA ARG A 189 13.75 4.07 -24.60
C ARG A 189 14.79 5.07 -25.12
N THR A 190 15.05 5.09 -26.42
CA THR A 190 15.96 6.07 -27.04
C THR A 190 15.47 7.50 -26.86
N ILE A 191 14.18 7.77 -27.08
CA ILE A 191 13.60 9.11 -26.89
C ILE A 191 13.73 9.54 -25.42
N ALA A 192 13.38 8.67 -24.48
CA ALA A 192 13.50 8.96 -23.05
C ALA A 192 14.94 9.31 -22.66
N ASN A 193 15.92 8.51 -23.07
CA ASN A 193 17.34 8.77 -22.79
C ASN A 193 17.84 10.08 -23.43
N LYS A 194 17.39 10.41 -24.64
CA LYS A 194 17.73 11.69 -25.28
C LYS A 194 17.19 12.88 -24.48
N LEU A 195 15.94 12.81 -24.01
CA LEU A 195 15.33 13.87 -23.20
C LEU A 195 16.01 14.00 -21.84
N ILE A 196 16.41 12.89 -21.19
CA ILE A 196 17.18 12.94 -19.94
C ILE A 196 18.50 13.70 -20.16
N ARG A 197 19.28 13.33 -21.18
CA ARG A 197 20.57 13.99 -21.49
C ARG A 197 20.41 15.45 -21.92
N GLU A 198 19.30 15.81 -22.58
CA GLU A 198 19.02 17.20 -22.93
C GLU A 198 18.71 18.03 -21.68
N LEU A 199 17.86 17.51 -20.78
CA LEU A 199 17.51 18.21 -19.54
C LEU A 199 18.70 18.32 -18.59
N GLN A 200 19.51 17.28 -18.46
CA GLN A 200 20.74 17.33 -17.65
C GLN A 200 21.74 18.40 -18.11
N ARG A 201 21.75 18.75 -19.41
CA ARG A 201 22.63 19.81 -19.95
C ARG A 201 22.04 21.21 -19.85
N LYS A 202 20.71 21.33 -19.89
CA LYS A 202 20.02 22.64 -19.93
C LYS A 202 19.58 23.14 -18.55
N LEU A 203 19.43 22.24 -17.58
CA LEU A 203 19.09 22.62 -16.21
C LEU A 203 20.33 23.16 -15.48
N PRO A 204 20.16 24.17 -14.60
CA PRO A 204 21.22 24.61 -13.69
C PRO A 204 21.75 23.46 -12.84
N THR A 205 23.06 23.39 -12.68
CA THR A 205 23.76 22.28 -12.00
C THR A 205 23.27 22.07 -10.57
N HIS A 206 23.02 23.15 -9.82
CA HIS A 206 22.52 23.07 -8.44
C HIS A 206 21.14 22.37 -8.35
N LEU A 207 20.18 22.73 -9.21
CA LEU A 207 18.85 22.09 -9.24
C LEU A 207 18.93 20.61 -9.60
N VAL A 208 19.84 20.27 -10.51
CA VAL A 208 20.05 18.86 -10.90
C VAL A 208 20.55 18.07 -9.72
N PHE A 209 21.59 18.53 -9.03
CA PHE A 209 22.18 17.82 -7.89
C PHE A 209 21.25 17.74 -6.68
N GLU A 210 20.61 18.84 -6.30
CA GLU A 210 19.82 18.88 -5.06
C GLU A 210 18.47 18.17 -5.19
N THR A 211 17.79 18.32 -6.34
CA THR A 211 16.39 17.91 -6.47
C THR A 211 16.20 16.72 -7.43
N TYR A 212 16.76 16.80 -8.64
CA TYR A 212 16.38 15.88 -9.73
C TYR A 212 17.32 14.70 -9.93
N GLN A 213 18.49 14.68 -9.29
CA GLN A 213 19.48 13.62 -9.48
C GLN A 213 18.90 12.24 -9.17
N LYS A 214 18.17 12.13 -8.05
CA LYS A 214 17.50 10.88 -7.64
C LYS A 214 16.48 10.42 -8.68
N ASP A 215 15.68 11.35 -9.21
CA ASP A 215 14.69 11.06 -10.24
C ASP A 215 15.31 10.62 -11.56
N PHE A 216 16.38 11.29 -12.01
CA PHE A 216 17.08 10.92 -13.25
C PHE A 216 17.74 9.55 -13.14
N LEU A 217 18.41 9.26 -12.02
CA LEU A 217 18.99 7.94 -11.75
C LEU A 217 17.90 6.87 -11.73
N PHE A 218 16.77 7.15 -11.07
CA PHE A 218 15.62 6.25 -11.03
C PHE A 218 15.05 5.99 -12.44
N TYR A 219 14.90 7.02 -13.28
CA TYR A 219 14.43 6.84 -14.66
C TYR A 219 15.41 6.05 -15.52
N GLN A 220 16.71 6.28 -15.38
CA GLN A 220 17.74 5.51 -16.08
C GLN A 220 17.70 4.04 -15.65
N GLN A 221 17.58 3.77 -14.35
CA GLN A 221 17.44 2.41 -13.82
C GLN A 221 16.21 1.71 -14.41
N VAL A 222 15.05 2.38 -14.48
CA VAL A 222 13.83 1.83 -15.08
C VAL A 222 13.98 1.54 -16.57
N LEU A 223 14.64 2.43 -17.32
CA LEU A 223 14.82 2.27 -18.77
C LEU A 223 15.83 1.17 -19.13
N ALA A 224 16.79 0.89 -18.23
CA ALA A 224 17.81 -0.14 -18.41
C ALA A 224 17.32 -1.57 -18.14
N GLN A 225 16.16 -1.74 -17.49
CA GLN A 225 15.66 -3.06 -17.08
C GLN A 225 15.44 -4.01 -18.26
N LYS A 226 15.84 -5.27 -18.04
CA LYS A 226 15.65 -6.41 -18.93
C LYS A 226 14.59 -7.37 -18.35
N PRO A 227 14.05 -8.30 -19.16
CA PRO A 227 13.00 -9.22 -18.71
C PRO A 227 13.38 -10.12 -17.54
N LYS A 228 14.65 -10.55 -17.44
CA LYS A 228 15.14 -11.51 -16.44
C LYS A 228 15.81 -10.86 -15.22
N ASP A 229 15.77 -9.54 -15.12
CA ASP A 229 16.42 -8.84 -14.02
C ASP A 229 15.67 -9.09 -12.70
N LYS A 230 16.43 -9.13 -11.60
CA LYS A 230 15.88 -9.16 -10.24
C LYS A 230 15.46 -7.74 -9.83
N ASN A 231 14.50 -7.63 -8.92
CA ASN A 231 14.04 -6.35 -8.35
C ASN A 231 13.58 -5.32 -9.40
N LYS A 232 12.77 -5.77 -10.36
CA LYS A 232 12.20 -4.89 -11.40
C LYS A 232 11.24 -3.88 -10.79
N ILE A 233 11.22 -2.70 -11.41
CA ILE A 233 10.36 -1.59 -10.99
C ILE A 233 9.10 -1.64 -11.85
N TYR A 234 7.97 -1.95 -11.23
CA TYR A 234 6.69 -2.05 -11.94
C TYR A 234 5.94 -0.71 -11.99
N SER A 235 6.27 0.23 -11.10
CA SER A 235 5.59 1.53 -11.02
C SER A 235 6.52 2.67 -10.64
N LEU A 236 6.39 3.81 -11.33
CA LEU A 236 7.20 5.01 -11.08
C LEU A 236 6.78 5.82 -9.83
N HIS A 237 5.65 5.47 -9.20
CA HIS A 237 5.17 6.14 -7.99
C HIS A 237 5.11 5.21 -6.78
N GLU A 238 5.25 3.90 -7.02
CA GLU A 238 5.26 2.86 -5.99
C GLU A 238 6.36 1.85 -6.36
N PRO A 239 7.65 2.19 -6.12
CA PRO A 239 8.77 1.39 -6.57
C PRO A 239 8.90 0.05 -5.81
N ASN A 240 8.30 -0.05 -4.61
CA ASN A 240 8.40 -1.23 -3.74
C ASN A 240 7.47 -2.38 -4.16
N VAL A 241 6.52 -2.12 -5.07
CA VAL A 241 5.57 -3.14 -5.54
C VAL A 241 6.31 -4.24 -6.29
N TYR A 242 6.04 -5.49 -5.94
CA TYR A 242 6.55 -6.66 -6.65
C TYR A 242 5.44 -7.46 -7.34
N VAL A 243 5.84 -8.41 -8.17
CA VAL A 243 4.94 -9.30 -8.90
C VAL A 243 4.84 -10.65 -8.21
N LEU A 244 3.62 -11.18 -8.14
CA LEU A 244 3.32 -12.54 -7.69
C LEU A 244 2.64 -13.27 -8.83
N ALA A 245 3.21 -14.42 -9.23
CA ALA A 245 2.61 -15.27 -10.24
C ALA A 245 1.45 -16.04 -9.63
N LYS A 246 0.28 -15.97 -10.29
CA LYS A 246 -0.87 -16.81 -10.00
C LYS A 246 -0.90 -17.96 -11.00
N GLY A 247 -1.04 -19.18 -10.51
CA GLY A 247 -1.27 -20.37 -11.34
C GLY A 247 -2.69 -20.44 -11.94
N LYS A 248 -3.32 -19.31 -12.26
CA LYS A 248 -4.68 -19.24 -12.81
C LYS A 248 -4.65 -18.65 -14.22
N ASP A 249 -5.32 -19.29 -15.17
CA ASP A 249 -5.28 -18.94 -16.60
C ASP A 249 -5.77 -17.51 -16.90
N HIS A 250 -6.85 -17.07 -16.23
CA HIS A 250 -7.45 -15.76 -16.47
C HIS A 250 -6.65 -14.60 -15.85
N LYS A 251 -5.79 -14.87 -14.86
CA LYS A 251 -4.96 -13.85 -14.18
C LYS A 251 -3.63 -14.45 -13.75
N GLN A 252 -2.64 -14.30 -14.62
CA GLN A 252 -1.30 -14.87 -14.42
C GLN A 252 -0.45 -14.11 -13.37
N TYR A 253 -0.69 -12.81 -13.16
CA TYR A 253 0.14 -11.98 -12.29
C TYR A 253 -0.69 -11.02 -11.46
N GLU A 254 -0.30 -10.84 -10.20
CA GLU A 254 -0.78 -9.80 -9.29
C GLU A 254 0.38 -8.88 -8.93
N TYR A 255 0.10 -7.59 -8.81
CA TYR A 255 1.11 -6.57 -8.53
C TYR A 255 0.76 -5.86 -7.24
N GLY A 256 1.55 -6.09 -6.21
CA GLY A 256 1.31 -5.51 -4.89
C GLY A 256 2.21 -6.15 -3.85
N ASN A 257 1.76 -6.08 -2.61
CA ASN A 257 2.47 -6.66 -1.49
C ASN A 257 1.79 -7.95 -1.07
N LYS A 258 2.61 -8.91 -0.67
CA LYS A 258 2.16 -10.14 -0.02
C LYS A 258 1.71 -9.81 1.38
N VAL A 259 0.58 -10.38 1.77
CA VAL A 259 -0.04 -10.20 3.06
C VAL A 259 -0.33 -11.57 3.63
N SER A 260 0.11 -11.81 4.86
CA SER A 260 -0.26 -13.01 5.62
C SER A 260 -1.47 -12.70 6.47
N ILE A 261 -2.47 -13.59 6.45
CA ILE A 261 -3.67 -13.50 7.26
C ILE A 261 -3.73 -14.75 8.15
N VAL A 262 -3.93 -14.53 9.45
CA VAL A 262 -4.07 -15.55 10.47
C VAL A 262 -5.48 -15.49 11.01
N SER A 263 -6.26 -16.55 10.80
CA SER A 263 -7.61 -16.69 11.37
C SER A 263 -7.68 -17.86 12.35
N THR A 264 -8.58 -17.79 13.32
CA THR A 264 -8.93 -18.96 14.14
C THR A 264 -9.60 -20.03 13.30
N LYS A 265 -9.60 -21.27 13.79
CA LYS A 265 -10.06 -22.44 13.02
C LYS A 265 -11.58 -22.56 13.03
N ASP A 266 -12.20 -22.38 14.19
CA ASP A 266 -13.62 -22.67 14.37
C ASP A 266 -14.44 -21.38 14.26
N SER A 267 -14.07 -20.33 15.00
CA SER A 267 -14.71 -19.01 14.96
C SER A 267 -14.33 -18.13 13.76
N ASN A 268 -13.30 -18.53 12.98
CA ASN A 268 -12.81 -17.84 11.79
C ASN A 268 -12.37 -16.37 12.02
N ILE A 269 -12.16 -15.94 13.26
CA ILE A 269 -11.78 -14.58 13.64
C ILE A 269 -10.35 -14.31 13.19
N ILE A 270 -10.11 -13.17 12.56
CA ILE A 270 -8.75 -12.77 12.17
C ILE A 270 -8.03 -12.29 13.43
N VAL A 271 -6.93 -12.95 13.78
CA VAL A 271 -6.14 -12.64 14.99
C VAL A 271 -4.79 -12.03 14.67
N GLY A 272 -4.36 -12.10 13.41
CA GLY A 272 -3.11 -11.50 12.97
C GLY A 272 -3.12 -11.21 11.47
N VAL A 273 -2.57 -10.06 11.10
CA VAL A 273 -2.33 -9.68 9.72
C VAL A 273 -0.96 -9.03 9.57
N VAL A 274 -0.22 -9.39 8.53
CA VAL A 274 1.14 -8.86 8.30
C VAL A 274 1.33 -8.54 6.82
N SER A 275 1.80 -7.33 6.51
CA SER A 275 2.24 -6.94 5.18
C SER A 275 3.75 -7.21 5.01
N HIS A 276 4.16 -7.75 3.88
CA HIS A 276 5.56 -8.07 3.59
C HIS A 276 6.10 -7.19 2.46
N ASP A 277 7.11 -6.39 2.80
CA ASP A 277 7.77 -5.44 1.90
C ASP A 277 8.58 -6.12 0.79
N LYS A 278 9.02 -7.35 1.01
CA LYS A 278 9.83 -8.13 0.08
C LYS A 278 9.09 -9.39 -0.34
N ASN A 279 9.35 -9.82 -1.57
CA ASN A 279 8.86 -11.11 -2.05
C ASN A 279 9.64 -12.26 -1.39
N ILE A 280 9.24 -12.63 -0.18
CA ILE A 280 9.76 -13.78 0.56
C ILE A 280 8.93 -15.02 0.26
N HIS A 281 9.57 -16.19 0.35
CA HIS A 281 8.86 -17.47 0.23
C HIS A 281 7.85 -17.65 1.36
N ASP A 282 6.71 -18.27 1.08
CA ASP A 282 5.57 -18.35 2.01
C ASP A 282 5.94 -18.98 3.35
N SER A 283 6.79 -20.02 3.36
CA SER A 283 7.28 -20.63 4.60
C SER A 283 8.04 -19.69 5.53
N LYS A 284 8.68 -18.64 5.00
CA LYS A 284 9.37 -17.61 5.81
C LYS A 284 8.42 -16.54 6.34
N THR A 285 7.20 -16.46 5.82
CA THR A 285 6.18 -15.51 6.32
C THR A 285 5.55 -15.96 7.64
N LEU A 286 5.67 -17.25 7.98
CA LEU A 286 5.01 -17.86 9.14
C LEU A 286 5.49 -17.27 10.47
N GLU A 287 6.78 -16.98 10.59
CA GLU A 287 7.37 -16.41 11.81
C GLU A 287 6.72 -15.07 12.14
N CYS A 288 6.71 -14.14 11.18
CA CYS A 288 6.07 -12.83 11.36
C CYS A 288 4.56 -12.98 11.60
N ALA A 289 3.88 -13.87 10.88
CA ALA A 289 2.44 -14.07 11.01
C ALA A 289 2.05 -14.61 12.40
N ILE A 290 2.76 -15.62 12.90
CA ILE A 290 2.52 -16.23 14.21
C ILE A 290 2.91 -15.25 15.33
N ALA A 291 4.04 -14.55 15.20
CA ALA A 291 4.45 -13.53 16.17
C ALA A 291 3.40 -12.43 16.30
N HIS A 292 2.87 -11.93 15.18
CA HIS A 292 1.82 -10.92 15.19
C HIS A 292 0.48 -11.47 15.70
N GLY A 293 0.12 -12.72 15.41
CA GLY A 293 -1.05 -13.36 16.00
C GLY A 293 -0.94 -13.50 17.53
N ASN A 294 0.23 -13.88 18.03
CA ASN A 294 0.49 -14.02 19.46
C ASN A 294 0.53 -12.67 20.19
N SER A 295 1.05 -11.60 19.58
CA SER A 295 1.10 -10.27 20.20
C SER A 295 -0.28 -9.63 20.43
N ASN A 296 -1.25 -10.02 19.61
CA ASN A 296 -2.65 -9.57 19.67
C ASN A 296 -3.54 -10.46 20.56
N ARG A 297 -3.01 -11.59 21.05
CA ARG A 297 -3.72 -12.55 21.91
C ARG A 297 -3.16 -12.50 23.34
N ASP A 298 -3.80 -13.26 24.23
CA ASP A 298 -3.30 -13.46 25.59
C ASP A 298 -1.96 -14.18 25.57
N ARG A 299 -0.97 -13.63 26.28
CA ARG A 299 0.40 -14.18 26.39
C ARG A 299 0.41 -15.57 26.99
N GLN A 300 -0.55 -15.90 27.84
CA GLN A 300 -0.64 -17.22 28.49
C GLN A 300 -1.18 -18.32 27.56
N LYS A 301 -1.76 -17.95 26.42
CA LYS A 301 -2.39 -18.90 25.48
C LYS A 301 -1.80 -18.77 24.07
N PRO A 302 -0.50 -19.08 23.87
CA PRO A 302 0.12 -18.99 22.54
C PRO A 302 -0.53 -19.95 21.54
N ILE A 303 -0.41 -19.63 20.26
CA ILE A 303 -0.81 -20.50 19.16
C ILE A 303 0.01 -21.79 19.23
N LYS A 304 -0.67 -22.94 19.29
CA LYS A 304 -0.04 -24.27 19.35
C LYS A 304 0.03 -24.96 18.00
N GLN A 305 -0.91 -24.67 17.10
CA GLN A 305 -1.01 -25.31 15.78
C GLN A 305 -1.39 -24.31 14.70
N ALA A 306 -0.69 -24.34 13.57
CA ALA A 306 -0.97 -23.53 12.39
C ALA A 306 -1.22 -24.42 11.17
N VAL A 307 -2.43 -24.38 10.61
CA VAL A 307 -2.79 -25.13 9.39
C VAL A 307 -2.57 -24.23 8.18
N CYS A 308 -1.67 -24.64 7.29
CA CYS A 308 -1.27 -23.86 6.11
C CYS A 308 -1.47 -24.67 4.83
N ASP A 309 -1.42 -24.03 3.67
CA ASP A 309 -1.45 -24.75 2.39
C ASP A 309 -0.10 -25.40 2.05
N ARG A 310 -0.08 -26.28 1.04
CA ARG A 310 1.12 -26.97 0.56
C ARG A 310 2.26 -26.03 0.16
N GLY A 311 1.98 -24.77 -0.19
CA GLY A 311 3.00 -23.76 -0.51
C GLY A 311 3.95 -23.46 0.65
N TYR A 312 3.55 -23.76 1.89
CA TYR A 312 4.35 -23.53 3.09
C TYR A 312 5.33 -24.68 3.40
N VAL A 313 5.99 -25.22 2.37
CA VAL A 313 7.01 -26.26 2.57
C VAL A 313 8.20 -25.68 3.33
N GLY A 314 8.58 -26.33 4.43
CA GLY A 314 9.71 -25.91 5.24
C GLY A 314 9.60 -26.42 6.68
N ALA A 315 9.68 -25.50 7.63
CA ALA A 315 9.70 -25.77 9.06
C ALA A 315 8.48 -26.58 9.51
N LYS A 316 8.72 -27.57 10.39
CA LYS A 316 7.66 -28.36 11.04
C LYS A 316 7.07 -27.64 12.26
N GLU A 317 7.84 -26.72 12.83
CA GLU A 317 7.51 -25.94 14.01
C GLU A 317 8.10 -24.54 13.88
N VAL A 318 7.33 -23.52 14.23
CA VAL A 318 7.75 -22.11 14.23
C VAL A 318 7.20 -21.45 15.49
N LEU A 319 8.08 -20.83 16.29
CA LEU A 319 7.72 -20.15 17.54
C LEU A 319 6.86 -21.03 18.50
N GLY A 320 7.16 -22.33 18.56
CA GLY A 320 6.41 -23.30 19.38
C GLY A 320 5.08 -23.79 18.78
N ALA A 321 4.70 -23.31 17.60
CA ALA A 321 3.49 -23.74 16.90
C ALA A 321 3.80 -24.84 15.87
N GLN A 322 3.10 -25.97 15.97
CA GLN A 322 3.21 -27.08 15.01
C GLN A 322 2.52 -26.72 13.69
N ILE A 323 3.26 -26.84 12.58
CA ILE A 323 2.74 -26.53 11.24
C ILE A 323 2.13 -27.78 10.61
N ILE A 324 0.85 -27.70 10.27
CA ILE A 324 0.08 -28.78 9.66
C ILE A 324 -0.14 -28.45 8.17
N LEU A 325 0.36 -29.32 7.31
CA LEU A 325 0.27 -29.19 5.85
C LEU A 325 -0.52 -30.37 5.26
N PRO A 326 -1.24 -30.18 4.13
CA PRO A 326 -1.91 -31.25 3.41
C PRO A 326 -0.90 -32.20 2.76
N LYS A 327 -0.47 -33.24 3.48
CA LYS A 327 0.45 -34.29 2.99
C LYS A 327 -0.25 -35.64 2.91
N LYS A 328 0.32 -36.56 2.13
CA LYS A 328 -0.10 -37.98 2.16
C LYS A 328 0.04 -38.48 3.60
N ALA A 329 -0.95 -39.26 4.05
CA ALA A 329 -0.90 -39.88 5.36
C ALA A 329 0.36 -40.74 5.49
N LEU A 330 1.03 -40.66 6.63
CA LEU A 330 2.19 -41.51 6.89
C LEU A 330 1.70 -42.93 7.14
N LYS A 331 2.44 -43.95 6.68
CA LYS A 331 2.09 -45.37 6.90
C LYS A 331 1.86 -45.69 8.38
N LYS A 332 2.61 -45.03 9.28
CA LYS A 332 2.52 -45.13 10.74
C LYS A 332 1.34 -44.41 11.40
N ASP A 333 0.64 -43.50 10.70
CA ASP A 333 -0.48 -42.78 11.31
C ASP A 333 -1.67 -43.73 11.50
N ASN A 334 -2.28 -43.74 12.69
CA ASN A 334 -3.53 -44.48 12.94
C ASN A 334 -4.71 -43.81 12.20
N ARG A 335 -5.77 -44.55 11.87
CA ARG A 335 -6.99 -44.08 11.19
C ARG A 335 -7.55 -42.80 11.81
N TYR A 336 -7.63 -42.74 13.14
CA TYR A 336 -8.08 -41.55 13.87
C TYR A 336 -7.20 -40.31 13.62
N GLN A 337 -5.88 -40.47 13.66
CA GLN A 337 -4.93 -39.37 13.42
C GLN A 337 -5.01 -38.87 11.96
N ARG A 338 -5.21 -39.79 11.01
CA ARG A 338 -5.43 -39.46 9.60
C ARG A 338 -6.69 -38.63 9.41
N ASP A 339 -7.80 -39.05 10.03
CA ASP A 339 -9.08 -38.33 9.95
C ASP A 339 -9.00 -36.94 10.60
N LYS A 340 -8.35 -36.82 11.76
CA LYS A 340 -8.12 -35.53 12.43
C LYS A 340 -7.33 -34.55 11.55
N LYS A 341 -6.23 -35.00 10.95
CA LYS A 341 -5.43 -34.18 10.00
C LYS A 341 -6.26 -33.81 8.77
N ARG A 342 -7.07 -34.73 8.23
CA ARG A 342 -7.95 -34.50 7.08
C ARG A 342 -9.01 -33.44 7.37
N LYS A 343 -9.70 -33.54 8.51
CA LYS A 343 -10.71 -32.56 8.95
C LYS A 343 -10.09 -31.16 9.13
N LEU A 344 -8.89 -31.08 9.71
CA LEU A 344 -8.15 -29.81 9.82
C LEU A 344 -7.81 -29.21 8.46
N CYS A 345 -7.27 -30.01 7.54
CA CYS A 345 -6.95 -29.54 6.19
C CYS A 345 -8.21 -29.14 5.39
N LYS A 346 -9.34 -29.80 5.62
CA LYS A 346 -10.63 -29.41 5.02
C LYS A 346 -11.11 -28.07 5.59
N ARG A 347 -10.97 -27.85 6.90
CA ARG A 347 -11.34 -26.58 7.55
C ARG A 347 -10.47 -25.41 7.11
N ARG A 348 -9.20 -25.64 6.73
CA ARG A 348 -8.32 -24.61 6.14
C ARG A 348 -8.99 -23.83 5.01
N ALA A 349 -9.78 -24.49 4.16
CA ALA A 349 -10.46 -23.85 3.04
C ALA A 349 -11.42 -22.71 3.47
N ALA A 350 -11.80 -22.64 4.76
CA ALA A 350 -12.59 -21.54 5.30
C ALA A 350 -11.89 -20.17 5.22
N ILE A 351 -10.55 -20.13 5.12
CA ILE A 351 -9.81 -18.86 5.01
C ILE A 351 -9.98 -18.21 3.63
N GLU A 352 -10.27 -18.98 2.58
CA GLU A 352 -10.41 -18.48 1.22
C GLU A 352 -11.62 -17.54 1.06
N PRO A 353 -12.83 -17.91 1.56
CA PRO A 353 -13.97 -16.98 1.65
C PRO A 353 -13.66 -15.72 2.47
N ILE A 354 -12.93 -15.84 3.58
CA ILE A 354 -12.53 -14.69 4.42
C ILE A 354 -11.69 -13.71 3.59
N ILE A 355 -10.67 -14.21 2.89
CA ILE A 355 -9.84 -13.40 1.99
C ILE A 355 -10.69 -12.81 0.85
N GLY A 356 -11.68 -13.56 0.35
CA GLY A 356 -12.67 -13.09 -0.61
C GLY A 356 -13.40 -11.84 -0.12
N HIS A 357 -14.03 -11.91 1.05
CA HIS A 357 -14.71 -10.79 1.69
C HIS A 357 -13.79 -9.61 1.96
N LEU A 358 -12.58 -9.86 2.47
CA LEU A 358 -11.59 -8.79 2.66
C LEU A 358 -11.29 -8.05 1.35
N LYS A 359 -11.22 -8.78 0.22
CA LYS A 359 -10.96 -8.19 -1.10
C LYS A 359 -12.16 -7.43 -1.66
N SER A 360 -13.37 -7.99 -1.59
CA SER A 360 -14.57 -7.37 -2.18
C SER A 360 -15.12 -6.24 -1.31
N ASP A 361 -15.28 -6.49 -0.01
CA ASP A 361 -16.12 -5.67 0.88
C ASP A 361 -15.26 -4.66 1.65
N PHE A 362 -14.06 -5.07 2.07
CA PHE A 362 -13.17 -4.28 2.93
C PHE A 362 -11.97 -3.66 2.18
N ARG A 363 -12.06 -3.58 0.86
CA ARG A 363 -11.09 -2.87 -0.02
C ARG A 363 -9.64 -3.40 0.04
N LEU A 364 -9.43 -4.66 0.42
CA LEU A 364 -8.11 -5.31 0.31
C LEU A 364 -7.71 -5.54 -1.17
N SER A 365 -8.67 -5.51 -2.10
CA SER A 365 -8.42 -5.73 -3.52
C SER A 365 -7.57 -4.65 -4.18
N ARG A 366 -7.64 -3.39 -3.74
CA ARG A 366 -6.80 -2.30 -4.26
C ARG A 366 -6.43 -1.32 -3.16
N ASN A 367 -5.15 -1.27 -2.80
CA ASN A 367 -4.65 -0.30 -1.86
C ASN A 367 -4.41 1.07 -2.52
N LEU A 368 -5.06 2.10 -1.97
CA LEU A 368 -4.93 3.50 -2.38
C LEU A 368 -3.88 4.27 -1.57
N LEU A 369 -3.45 3.73 -0.41
CA LEU A 369 -2.46 4.35 0.45
C LEU A 369 -1.06 4.18 -0.12
N LYS A 370 -0.19 5.16 0.12
CA LYS A 370 1.17 5.20 -0.44
C LYS A 370 2.20 4.52 0.44
N GLY A 371 3.17 3.86 -0.21
CA GLY A 371 4.31 3.23 0.46
C GLY A 371 3.94 2.08 1.41
N ASN A 372 4.97 1.51 2.04
CA ASN A 372 4.88 0.30 2.87
C ASN A 372 4.00 0.51 4.10
N ILE A 373 4.13 1.66 4.76
CA ILE A 373 3.29 2.06 5.90
C ILE A 373 1.81 2.07 5.48
N GLY A 374 1.52 2.59 4.28
CA GLY A 374 0.16 2.59 3.74
C GLY A 374 -0.35 1.17 3.43
N ASP A 375 0.52 0.25 3.03
CA ASP A 375 0.16 -1.16 2.83
C ASP A 375 -0.23 -1.82 4.15
N GLU A 376 0.60 -1.67 5.18
CA GLU A 376 0.33 -2.19 6.53
C GLU A 376 -0.98 -1.65 7.13
N ILE A 377 -1.17 -0.33 7.08
CA ILE A 377 -2.39 0.32 7.58
C ILE A 377 -3.63 -0.19 6.85
N ASN A 378 -3.58 -0.32 5.52
CA ASN A 378 -4.74 -0.77 4.76
C ASN A 378 -5.12 -2.23 5.11
N VAL A 379 -4.14 -3.09 5.37
CA VAL A 379 -4.43 -4.47 5.80
C VAL A 379 -5.10 -4.48 7.18
N LEU A 380 -4.54 -3.77 8.16
CA LEU A 380 -5.10 -3.70 9.52
C LEU A 380 -6.54 -3.16 9.48
N MET A 381 -6.76 -2.06 8.76
CA MET A 381 -8.07 -1.43 8.64
C MET A 381 -9.07 -2.23 7.80
N ALA A 382 -8.62 -3.10 6.89
CA ALA A 382 -9.51 -4.02 6.20
C ALA A 382 -9.96 -5.16 7.12
N ALA A 383 -9.10 -5.59 8.04
CA ALA A 383 -9.38 -6.70 8.95
C ALA A 383 -10.28 -6.30 10.15
N CYS A 384 -10.11 -5.11 10.73
CA CYS A 384 -10.90 -4.70 11.91
C CYS A 384 -12.43 -4.73 11.69
N PRO A 385 -13.00 -4.19 10.59
CA PRO A 385 -14.43 -4.22 10.37
C PRO A 385 -14.94 -5.64 10.14
N PHE A 386 -14.19 -6.49 9.45
CA PHE A 386 -14.54 -7.90 9.27
C PHE A 386 -14.64 -8.65 10.61
N ILE A 387 -13.71 -8.39 11.54
CA ILE A 387 -13.73 -8.92 12.90
C ILE A 387 -14.99 -8.43 13.63
N ASN A 388 -15.21 -7.12 13.65
CA ASN A 388 -16.32 -6.51 14.40
C ASN A 388 -17.71 -6.91 13.88
N LEU A 389 -17.87 -7.14 12.58
CA LEU A 389 -19.16 -7.54 11.98
C LEU A 389 -19.60 -8.95 12.39
N ARG A 390 -18.75 -9.74 13.06
CA ARG A 390 -19.12 -11.04 13.63
C ARG A 390 -19.59 -10.99 15.08
N ASN A 391 -19.63 -9.81 15.69
CA ASN A 391 -20.27 -9.62 16.99
C ASN A 391 -21.79 -9.44 16.91
N PHE A 392 -22.35 -9.37 15.70
CA PHE A 392 -23.78 -9.19 15.44
C PHE A 392 -24.38 -10.42 14.77
#